data_AF-A0A7Y2I9B9-F1
#
_entry.id   AF-A0A7Y2I9B9-F1
#
_cell.length_a   1.000
_cell.length_b   1.000
_cell.length_c   1.000
_cell.angle_alpha   90.00
_cell.angle_beta   90.00
_cell.angle_gamma   90.00
#
_symmetry.space_group_name_H-M   'P 1'
#
loop_
_entity.id
_entity.type
_entity.pdbx_description
1 polymer ?
#
loop_
_entity_poly.entity_id
_entity_poly.type
_entity_poly.pdbx_seq_one_letter_code
_entity_poly.pdbx_strand_id
1 'polypeptide(L)'
;MHIKPNPNENPKFGVSGHVGAGHVHSHKGFIQDDSGGFAVTTSLIRIAYPADTSIHRVSCTQDVVEVETVEGGIGRATARRGFTRYEEELLQRSLGLDGIYSQSLSCRCFGRIYGQGVTEAPVAFQTATCLAVIDTFHRKYPDHIKVSEEGLQSNVGKCMGALIDIEGSCIAVMAVVNASRGGIGPVEDLEGNISLAEKGSLMEEIGLDKIPTIIIEGKAYVPKFSSTLEQNTFWIRFNEEFDNPAVGDALIKAAANCPVPSLSSNTAYPRYTGEMKETTRVFGQKIIDIGRKIESSSHSQEKAKLIAELALLVSQDAGGITYMTDSLHEIVAGGGLVPGLAAVLSIAVSQKYIEENLIPEITPEDVDSYLNIIVLAIEFMSKDPQSLENYIKRKDQFDVNILGELVQA
;
A
#
# COMPACT_ATOMS: atom_id res chain seq x y z
N MET A 1 -23.74 6.56 -4.22
CA MET A 1 -23.09 6.54 -2.90
C MET A 1 -23.29 7.90 -2.25
N HIS A 2 -23.85 7.94 -1.04
CA HIS A 2 -23.95 9.17 -0.26
C HIS A 2 -22.75 9.26 0.68
N ILE A 3 -21.68 9.91 0.22
CA ILE A 3 -20.47 10.18 1.00
C ILE A 3 -20.30 11.69 1.12
N LYS A 4 -20.13 12.19 2.35
CA LYS A 4 -20.03 13.63 2.65
C LYS A 4 -19.07 13.90 3.81
N PRO A 5 -18.58 15.14 3.98
CA PRO A 5 -17.79 15.53 5.15
C PRO A 5 -18.51 15.26 6.48
N ASN A 6 -17.78 14.76 7.49
CA ASN A 6 -18.30 14.65 8.86
C ASN A 6 -17.20 14.92 9.93
N PRO A 7 -16.66 16.15 10.01
CA PRO A 7 -15.50 16.45 10.86
C PRO A 7 -15.79 16.49 12.36
N ASN A 8 -17.06 16.39 12.80
CA ASN A 8 -17.47 16.70 14.18
C ASN A 8 -17.99 15.48 14.96
N GLU A 9 -18.05 14.31 14.35
CA GLU A 9 -18.52 13.09 15.00
C GLU A 9 -17.38 12.10 15.25
N ASN A 10 -17.45 11.38 16.36
CA ASN A 10 -16.52 10.29 16.62
C ASN A 10 -16.73 9.17 15.59
N PRO A 11 -15.67 8.69 14.92
CA PRO A 11 -15.81 7.61 13.96
C PRO A 11 -16.20 6.30 14.66
N LYS A 12 -16.99 5.50 13.96
CA LYS A 12 -17.36 4.14 14.41
C LYS A 12 -16.51 3.08 13.76
N PHE A 13 -16.07 3.33 12.52
CA PHE A 13 -15.32 2.40 11.70
C PHE A 13 -14.19 3.10 10.97
N GLY A 14 -13.17 2.33 10.60
CA GLY A 14 -12.01 2.79 9.86
C GLY A 14 -11.95 2.24 8.44
N VAL A 15 -11.34 3.01 7.53
CA VAL A 15 -10.81 2.50 6.27
C VAL A 15 -9.39 3.01 6.11
N SER A 16 -8.41 2.10 6.04
CA SER A 16 -7.00 2.45 5.87
C SER A 16 -6.46 1.79 4.60
N GLY A 17 -5.61 2.51 3.88
CA GLY A 17 -4.95 2.01 2.68
C GLY A 17 -3.65 2.74 2.47
N HIS A 18 -2.73 2.12 1.72
CA HIS A 18 -1.38 2.63 1.58
C HIS A 18 -0.87 2.57 0.14
N VAL A 19 0.29 3.16 -0.05
CA VAL A 19 1.14 2.95 -1.22
C VAL A 19 2.54 2.59 -0.77
N GLY A 20 2.96 1.37 -1.10
CA GLY A 20 4.34 0.94 -1.11
C GLY A 20 5.06 1.47 -2.35
N ALA A 21 5.69 2.64 -2.27
CA ALA A 21 6.31 3.26 -3.44
C ALA A 21 7.45 2.39 -3.99
N GLY A 22 7.22 1.78 -5.16
CA GLY A 22 8.14 0.83 -5.80
C GLY A 22 7.98 -0.64 -5.40
N HIS A 23 7.05 -1.00 -4.51
CA HIS A 23 6.87 -2.38 -4.05
C HIS A 23 6.11 -3.25 -5.05
N VAL A 24 6.73 -3.50 -6.21
CA VAL A 24 6.09 -4.27 -7.28
C VAL A 24 6.27 -5.76 -7.12
N HIS A 25 7.39 -6.22 -6.57
CA HIS A 25 7.69 -7.63 -6.45
C HIS A 25 7.92 -8.02 -5.00
N SER A 26 7.58 -9.27 -4.69
CA SER A 26 7.89 -9.88 -3.40
C SER A 26 8.31 -11.34 -3.60
N HIS A 27 8.71 -11.98 -2.50
CA HIS A 27 9.16 -13.36 -2.46
C HIS A 27 8.11 -14.33 -3.07
N LYS A 28 8.58 -15.49 -3.53
CA LYS A 28 7.74 -16.56 -4.14
C LYS A 28 6.97 -16.13 -5.40
N GLY A 29 7.46 -15.14 -6.14
CA GLY A 29 6.90 -14.73 -7.44
C GLY A 29 5.64 -13.88 -7.34
N PHE A 30 5.42 -13.25 -6.19
CA PHE A 30 4.34 -12.30 -5.98
C PHE A 30 4.63 -10.99 -6.72
N ILE A 31 3.62 -10.41 -7.38
CA ILE A 31 3.74 -9.18 -8.18
C ILE A 31 2.52 -8.30 -7.92
N GLN A 32 2.67 -7.00 -7.66
CA GLN A 32 1.55 -6.15 -7.30
C GLN A 32 1.60 -4.71 -7.83
N ASP A 33 0.41 -4.12 -7.87
CA ASP A 33 0.23 -2.69 -7.68
C ASP A 33 -0.11 -2.43 -6.23
N ASP A 34 0.90 -1.99 -5.49
CA ASP A 34 0.79 -1.73 -4.06
C ASP A 34 0.22 -0.34 -3.75
N SER A 35 -0.15 0.44 -4.78
CA SER A 35 -0.73 1.77 -4.61
C SER A 35 -2.25 1.78 -4.53
N GLY A 36 -2.90 0.61 -4.66
CA GLY A 36 -4.36 0.50 -4.68
C GLY A 36 -5.04 0.97 -3.40
N GLY A 37 -4.43 0.70 -2.23
CA GLY A 37 -4.96 1.17 -0.95
C GLY A 37 -5.03 2.69 -0.87
N PHE A 38 -3.96 3.37 -1.28
CA PHE A 38 -3.88 4.82 -1.39
C PHE A 38 -4.90 5.35 -2.41
N ALA A 39 -5.03 4.70 -3.57
CA ALA A 39 -5.96 5.13 -4.61
C ALA A 39 -7.42 5.10 -4.15
N VAL A 40 -7.82 4.04 -3.44
CA VAL A 40 -9.18 3.84 -2.93
C VAL A 40 -9.49 4.79 -1.78
N THR A 41 -8.62 4.87 -0.78
CA THR A 41 -8.83 5.76 0.39
C THR A 41 -8.82 7.24 0.00
N THR A 42 -7.91 7.64 -0.89
CA THR A 42 -7.90 9.00 -1.45
C THR A 42 -9.17 9.26 -2.27
N SER A 43 -9.70 8.27 -2.99
CA SER A 43 -10.96 8.42 -3.73
C SER A 43 -12.18 8.56 -2.80
N LEU A 44 -12.22 7.83 -1.67
CA LEU A 44 -13.25 8.06 -0.62
C LEU A 44 -13.19 9.51 -0.12
N ILE A 45 -12.00 9.99 0.20
CA ILE A 45 -11.77 11.36 0.65
C ILE A 45 -12.20 12.35 -0.44
N ARG A 46 -11.85 12.10 -1.71
CA ARG A 46 -12.22 12.95 -2.85
C ARG A 46 -13.72 13.08 -3.06
N ILE A 47 -14.51 12.04 -2.80
CA ILE A 47 -15.97 12.13 -2.92
C ILE A 47 -16.55 13.08 -1.85
N ALA A 48 -16.04 13.03 -0.62
CA ALA A 48 -16.45 13.94 0.45
C ALA A 48 -15.88 15.36 0.29
N TYR A 49 -14.62 15.46 -0.14
CA TYR A 49 -13.84 16.68 -0.25
C TYR A 49 -13.29 16.82 -1.68
N PRO A 50 -14.09 17.27 -2.66
CA PRO A 50 -13.68 17.27 -4.06
C PRO A 50 -12.38 18.03 -4.33
N ALA A 51 -11.41 17.38 -4.94
CA ALA A 51 -10.14 17.99 -5.37
C ALA A 51 -9.70 17.43 -6.72
N ASP A 52 -9.04 18.26 -7.53
CA ASP A 52 -8.45 17.87 -8.81
C ASP A 52 -6.95 17.59 -8.63
N THR A 53 -6.64 16.30 -8.65
CA THR A 53 -5.30 15.73 -8.44
C THR A 53 -4.57 15.46 -9.76
N SER A 54 -5.09 15.95 -10.89
CA SER A 54 -4.43 15.82 -12.19
C SER A 54 -3.08 16.51 -12.19
N ILE A 55 -2.08 15.89 -12.82
CA ILE A 55 -0.73 16.46 -12.89
C ILE A 55 -0.71 17.66 -13.82
N HIS A 56 -0.35 18.82 -13.28
CA HIS A 56 -0.22 20.08 -14.02
C HIS A 56 1.20 20.31 -14.54
N ARG A 57 2.21 20.00 -13.70
CA ARG A 57 3.62 20.20 -14.05
C ARG A 57 4.46 19.09 -13.41
N VAL A 58 5.50 18.69 -14.14
CA VAL A 58 6.56 17.82 -13.62
C VAL A 58 7.90 18.32 -14.12
N SER A 59 8.87 18.38 -13.22
CA SER A 59 10.23 18.83 -13.53
C SER A 59 11.26 18.10 -12.69
N CYS A 60 12.47 17.97 -13.22
CA CYS A 60 13.60 17.36 -12.54
C CYS A 60 14.74 18.37 -12.37
N THR A 61 15.40 18.35 -11.22
CA THR A 61 16.63 19.12 -10.99
C THR A 61 17.61 18.26 -10.20
N GLN A 62 18.72 17.89 -10.84
CA GLN A 62 19.71 16.97 -10.29
C GLN A 62 19.08 15.63 -9.88
N ASP A 63 18.94 15.39 -8.58
CA ASP A 63 18.39 14.20 -7.97
C ASP A 63 16.93 14.35 -7.52
N VAL A 64 16.34 15.53 -7.66
CA VAL A 64 14.97 15.81 -7.25
C VAL A 64 14.01 15.76 -8.43
N VAL A 65 12.88 15.08 -8.25
CA VAL A 65 11.68 15.25 -9.07
C VAL A 65 10.65 16.04 -8.27
N GLU A 66 10.02 17.01 -8.93
CA GLU A 66 8.91 17.81 -8.41
C GLU A 66 7.67 17.59 -9.27
N VAL A 67 6.55 17.32 -8.61
CA VAL A 67 5.24 17.15 -9.23
C VAL A 67 4.30 18.19 -8.65
N GLU A 68 3.55 18.86 -9.52
CA GLU A 68 2.54 19.85 -9.15
C GLU A 68 1.19 19.44 -9.77
N THR A 69 0.13 19.44 -8.96
CA THR A 69 -1.24 19.14 -9.40
C THR A 69 -1.97 20.40 -9.88
N VAL A 70 -3.11 20.24 -10.56
CA VAL A 70 -3.95 21.34 -11.06
C VAL A 70 -4.38 22.31 -9.94
N GLU A 71 -4.64 21.81 -8.74
CA GLU A 71 -5.01 22.63 -7.59
C GLU A 71 -3.83 23.04 -6.70
N GLY A 72 -2.60 22.94 -7.23
CA GLY A 72 -1.40 23.54 -6.65
C GLY A 72 -0.78 22.75 -5.50
N GLY A 73 -1.13 21.47 -5.33
CA GLY A 73 -0.41 20.56 -4.46
C GLY A 73 0.97 20.22 -5.05
N ILE A 74 2.00 20.20 -4.21
CA ILE A 74 3.39 20.03 -4.61
C ILE A 74 3.99 18.85 -3.85
N GLY A 75 4.55 17.90 -4.59
CA GLY A 75 5.30 16.79 -4.03
C GLY A 75 6.71 16.74 -4.58
N ARG A 76 7.66 16.32 -3.74
CA ARG A 76 9.07 16.21 -4.10
C ARG A 76 9.65 14.92 -3.57
N ALA A 77 10.50 14.28 -4.36
CA ALA A 77 11.24 13.10 -3.94
C ALA A 77 12.60 13.05 -4.64
N THR A 78 13.49 12.20 -4.13
CA THR A 78 14.86 12.07 -4.63
C THR A 78 15.14 10.70 -5.20
N ALA A 79 15.97 10.61 -6.24
CA ALA A 79 16.55 9.38 -6.78
C ALA A 79 18.09 9.43 -6.62
N ARG A 80 18.72 8.41 -6.01
CA ARG A 80 20.17 8.45 -5.68
C ARG A 80 21.06 8.67 -6.90
N ARG A 81 20.67 8.16 -8.07
CA ARG A 81 21.42 8.28 -9.33
C ARG A 81 21.08 9.52 -10.16
N GLY A 82 20.21 10.41 -9.66
CA GLY A 82 19.79 11.57 -10.42
C GLY A 82 18.69 11.27 -11.43
N PHE A 83 18.26 12.32 -12.12
CA PHE A 83 17.41 12.26 -13.30
C PHE A 83 18.18 12.76 -14.52
N THR A 84 18.06 12.02 -15.61
CA THR A 84 18.51 12.47 -16.93
C THR A 84 17.43 13.33 -17.59
N ARG A 85 17.84 14.16 -18.56
CA ARG A 85 16.89 14.94 -19.38
C ARG A 85 15.84 14.08 -20.10
N TYR A 86 16.18 12.83 -20.41
CA TYR A 86 15.27 11.92 -21.12
C TYR A 86 14.24 11.31 -20.17
N GLU A 87 14.62 11.06 -18.91
CA GLU A 87 13.66 10.66 -17.88
C GLU A 87 12.67 11.80 -17.62
N GLU A 88 13.13 13.05 -17.55
CA GLU A 88 12.24 14.22 -17.46
C GLU A 88 11.30 14.34 -18.68
N GLU A 89 11.78 14.05 -19.89
CA GLU A 89 10.94 13.99 -21.10
C GLU A 89 9.87 12.89 -20.99
N LEU A 90 10.21 11.70 -20.50
CA LEU A 90 9.26 10.61 -20.27
C LEU A 90 8.19 11.00 -19.25
N LEU A 91 8.56 11.73 -18.20
CA LEU A 91 7.63 12.20 -17.17
C LEU A 91 6.53 13.12 -17.73
N GLN A 92 6.78 13.83 -18.84
CA GLN A 92 5.75 14.68 -19.46
C GLN A 92 4.52 13.89 -19.92
N ARG A 93 4.61 12.56 -20.05
CA ARG A 93 3.47 11.68 -20.34
C ARG A 93 2.44 11.61 -19.20
N SER A 94 2.80 12.08 -18.00
CA SER A 94 1.91 12.16 -16.83
C SER A 94 0.98 13.36 -16.85
N LEU A 95 1.28 14.40 -17.66
CA LEU A 95 0.50 15.64 -17.66
C LEU A 95 -0.97 15.38 -18.01
N GLY A 96 -1.86 15.95 -17.20
CA GLY A 96 -3.32 15.81 -17.31
C GLY A 96 -3.88 14.46 -16.84
N LEU A 97 -3.03 13.56 -16.32
CA LEU A 97 -3.47 12.31 -15.70
C LEU A 97 -3.58 12.46 -14.19
N ASP A 98 -4.44 11.66 -13.57
CA ASP A 98 -4.75 11.75 -12.15
C ASP A 98 -3.67 11.11 -11.28
N GLY A 99 -3.07 11.91 -10.37
CA GLY A 99 -2.02 11.49 -9.45
C GLY A 99 -2.41 10.38 -8.47
N ILE A 100 -3.72 10.13 -8.28
CA ILE A 100 -4.21 9.05 -7.41
C ILE A 100 -3.70 7.67 -7.88
N TYR A 101 -3.54 7.45 -9.19
CA TYR A 101 -3.08 6.19 -9.79
C TYR A 101 -1.55 6.17 -9.97
N SER A 102 -0.83 6.46 -8.89
CA SER A 102 0.61 6.77 -8.90
C SER A 102 1.52 5.69 -9.52
N GLN A 103 1.26 4.40 -9.26
CA GLN A 103 2.05 3.32 -9.87
C GLN A 103 1.81 3.25 -11.37
N SER A 104 0.54 3.26 -11.81
CA SER A 104 0.18 3.25 -13.22
C SER A 104 0.78 4.44 -13.98
N LEU A 105 0.83 5.63 -13.37
CA LEU A 105 1.54 6.78 -13.94
C LEU A 105 3.03 6.50 -14.15
N SER A 106 3.67 5.86 -13.18
CA SER A 106 5.08 5.49 -13.25
C SER A 106 5.33 4.45 -14.35
N CYS A 107 4.49 3.42 -14.43
CA CYS A 107 4.51 2.42 -15.51
C CYS A 107 4.28 3.07 -16.88
N ARG A 108 3.36 4.03 -16.99
CA ARG A 108 3.10 4.73 -18.25
C ARG A 108 4.26 5.60 -18.72
N CYS A 109 4.97 6.24 -17.80
CA CYS A 109 6.12 7.08 -18.12
C CYS A 109 7.35 6.23 -18.50
N PHE A 110 7.68 5.23 -17.68
CA PHE A 110 8.95 4.50 -17.76
C PHE A 110 8.85 3.08 -18.31
N GLY A 111 7.64 2.57 -18.50
CA GLY A 111 7.34 1.20 -18.92
C GLY A 111 7.28 0.21 -17.77
N ARG A 112 8.11 0.38 -16.73
CA ARG A 112 8.14 -0.47 -15.52
C ARG A 112 8.60 0.32 -14.31
N ILE A 113 8.29 -0.22 -13.13
CA ILE A 113 8.79 0.26 -11.84
C ILE A 113 9.22 -0.94 -10.99
N TYR A 114 10.39 -0.83 -10.38
CA TYR A 114 10.99 -1.81 -9.47
C TYR A 114 11.66 -1.07 -8.31
N GLY A 115 11.30 -1.47 -7.10
CA GLY A 115 11.92 -1.01 -5.86
C GLY A 115 13.33 -1.54 -5.66
N GLN A 116 13.74 -1.62 -4.39
CA GLN A 116 15.03 -2.15 -3.95
C GLN A 116 16.25 -1.48 -4.62
N GLY A 117 16.08 -0.21 -5.02
CA GLY A 117 17.10 0.60 -5.69
C GLY A 117 17.35 0.22 -7.15
N VAL A 118 16.45 -0.54 -7.79
CA VAL A 118 16.59 -0.97 -9.18
C VAL A 118 16.22 0.17 -10.12
N THR A 119 14.99 0.67 -10.07
CA THR A 119 14.55 1.81 -10.88
C THR A 119 14.19 3.02 -10.00
N GLU A 120 15.23 3.75 -9.56
CA GLU A 120 15.07 4.83 -8.58
C GLU A 120 14.24 6.02 -9.08
N ALA A 121 14.39 6.40 -10.35
CA ALA A 121 13.66 7.51 -10.96
C ALA A 121 12.12 7.25 -11.00
N PRO A 122 11.63 6.09 -11.49
CA PRO A 122 10.20 5.73 -11.38
C PRO A 122 9.67 5.75 -9.94
N VAL A 123 10.42 5.20 -8.98
CA VAL A 123 9.99 5.15 -7.58
C VAL A 123 9.91 6.55 -6.98
N ALA A 124 10.92 7.39 -7.20
CA ALA A 124 10.90 8.77 -6.75
C ALA A 124 9.74 9.56 -7.39
N PHE A 125 9.45 9.34 -8.68
CA PHE A 125 8.30 9.95 -9.33
C PHE A 125 6.97 9.51 -8.71
N GLN A 126 6.80 8.21 -8.43
CA GLN A 126 5.63 7.71 -7.71
C GLN A 126 5.47 8.40 -6.36
N THR A 127 6.55 8.47 -5.57
CA THR A 127 6.56 9.14 -4.26
C THR A 127 6.17 10.61 -4.38
N ALA A 128 6.81 11.37 -5.27
CA ALA A 128 6.49 12.79 -5.47
C ALA A 128 5.03 12.99 -5.91
N THR A 129 4.49 12.10 -6.73
CA THR A 129 3.09 12.12 -7.14
C THR A 129 2.15 11.97 -5.94
N CYS A 130 2.35 10.95 -5.10
CA CYS A 130 1.52 10.74 -3.91
C CYS A 130 1.60 11.91 -2.93
N LEU A 131 2.79 12.49 -2.74
CA LEU A 131 2.98 13.66 -1.88
C LEU A 131 2.26 14.90 -2.44
N ALA A 132 2.27 15.09 -3.75
CA ALA A 132 1.54 16.18 -4.41
C ALA A 132 0.02 16.02 -4.23
N VAL A 133 -0.48 14.79 -4.32
CA VAL A 133 -1.89 14.46 -4.05
C VAL A 133 -2.28 14.83 -2.62
N ILE A 134 -1.51 14.38 -1.62
CA ILE A 134 -1.78 14.72 -0.20
C ILE A 134 -1.76 16.25 0.00
N ASP A 135 -0.75 16.94 -0.54
CA ASP A 135 -0.64 18.40 -0.41
C ASP A 135 -1.81 19.13 -1.08
N THR A 136 -2.37 18.58 -2.17
CA THR A 136 -3.56 19.12 -2.84
C THR A 136 -4.75 19.17 -1.89
N PHE A 137 -5.07 18.04 -1.23
CA PHE A 137 -6.19 17.97 -0.30
C PHE A 137 -5.98 18.85 0.93
N HIS A 138 -4.77 18.82 1.50
CA HIS A 138 -4.47 19.60 2.69
C HIS A 138 -4.58 21.11 2.45
N ARG A 139 -4.09 21.60 1.31
CA ARG A 139 -4.20 23.03 0.96
C ARG A 139 -5.63 23.47 0.72
N LYS A 140 -6.44 22.61 0.11
CA LYS A 140 -7.83 22.94 -0.23
C LYS A 140 -8.76 22.89 0.97
N TYR A 141 -8.50 21.96 1.90
CA TYR A 141 -9.35 21.71 3.06
C TYR A 141 -8.54 21.60 4.37
N PRO A 142 -7.76 22.64 4.76
CA PRO A 142 -6.80 22.56 5.86
C PRO A 142 -7.44 22.28 7.23
N ASP A 143 -8.71 22.67 7.41
CA ASP A 143 -9.45 22.46 8.66
C ASP A 143 -10.06 21.06 8.78
N HIS A 144 -10.10 20.29 7.68
CA HIS A 144 -10.80 18.99 7.60
C HIS A 144 -9.88 17.83 7.21
N ILE A 145 -8.82 18.11 6.45
CA ILE A 145 -7.83 17.15 6.02
C ILE A 145 -6.59 17.30 6.88
N LYS A 146 -6.34 16.28 7.70
CA LYS A 146 -5.20 16.20 8.60
C LYS A 146 -4.06 15.48 7.91
N VAL A 147 -2.86 16.01 8.04
CA VAL A 147 -1.65 15.44 7.43
C VAL A 147 -0.54 15.40 8.45
N SER A 148 0.19 14.29 8.48
CA SER A 148 1.43 14.14 9.22
C SER A 148 2.51 13.53 8.32
N GLU A 149 3.76 13.65 8.74
CA GLU A 149 4.79 12.76 8.19
C GLU A 149 4.47 11.30 8.61
N GLU A 150 4.95 10.31 7.86
CA GLU A 150 4.75 8.91 8.25
C GLU A 150 5.52 8.57 9.54
N GLY A 151 6.76 9.06 9.65
CA GLY A 151 7.49 9.16 10.92
C GLY A 151 8.68 8.22 11.07
N LEU A 152 8.99 7.36 10.11
CA LEU A 152 10.24 6.58 10.12
C LEU A 152 11.40 7.41 9.58
N GLN A 153 12.57 7.34 10.22
CA GLN A 153 13.74 8.15 9.85
C GLN A 153 14.23 7.89 8.41
N SER A 154 14.12 6.65 7.92
CA SER A 154 14.47 6.26 6.55
C SER A 154 13.50 6.80 5.50
N ASN A 155 12.28 7.11 5.93
CA ASN A 155 11.16 7.40 5.05
C ASN A 155 11.00 8.90 4.79
N VAL A 156 10.34 9.19 3.67
CA VAL A 156 9.92 10.52 3.22
C VAL A 156 8.41 10.56 2.95
N GLY A 157 7.71 9.53 3.42
CA GLY A 157 6.28 9.33 3.29
C GLY A 157 5.46 10.26 4.18
N LYS A 158 4.17 10.38 3.85
CA LYS A 158 3.18 11.15 4.61
C LYS A 158 1.90 10.37 4.79
N CYS A 159 1.13 10.76 5.79
CA CYS A 159 -0.20 10.24 6.06
C CYS A 159 -1.23 11.35 5.85
N MET A 160 -2.38 11.00 5.27
CA MET A 160 -3.53 11.88 5.13
C MET A 160 -4.74 11.23 5.79
N GLY A 161 -5.38 11.94 6.71
CA GLY A 161 -6.55 11.49 7.46
C GLY A 161 -7.74 12.43 7.29
N ALA A 162 -8.95 11.86 7.22
CA ALA A 162 -10.19 12.61 7.18
C ALA A 162 -11.34 11.85 7.83
N LEU A 163 -12.33 12.60 8.35
CA LEU A 163 -13.61 12.06 8.80
C LEU A 163 -14.69 12.32 7.74
N ILE A 164 -15.38 11.25 7.37
CA ILE A 164 -16.48 11.27 6.37
C ILE A 164 -17.70 10.53 6.91
N ASP A 165 -18.87 10.87 6.40
CA ASP A 165 -20.11 10.11 6.60
C ASP A 165 -20.33 9.20 5.39
N ILE A 166 -20.58 7.92 5.66
CA ILE A 166 -21.01 6.93 4.68
C ILE A 166 -22.33 6.35 5.19
N GLU A 167 -23.41 6.64 4.48
CA GLU A 167 -24.77 6.13 4.79
C GLU A 167 -25.18 6.36 6.27
N GLY A 168 -24.82 7.53 6.84
CA GLY A 168 -25.17 7.91 8.22
C GLY A 168 -24.23 7.39 9.31
N SER A 169 -23.12 6.74 8.94
CA SER A 169 -22.06 6.34 9.87
C SER A 169 -20.82 7.21 9.67
N CYS A 170 -20.27 7.77 10.76
CA CYS A 170 -18.97 8.46 10.73
C CYS A 170 -17.83 7.44 10.59
N ILE A 171 -16.95 7.67 9.61
CA ILE A 171 -15.85 6.80 9.22
C ILE A 171 -14.55 7.61 9.23
N ALA A 172 -13.53 7.06 9.88
CA ALA A 172 -12.17 7.57 9.76
C ALA A 172 -11.50 6.93 8.54
N VAL A 173 -11.04 7.75 7.60
CA VAL A 173 -10.31 7.29 6.41
C VAL A 173 -8.89 7.78 6.48
N MET A 174 -7.94 6.87 6.21
CA MET A 174 -6.52 7.19 6.19
C MET A 174 -5.84 6.64 4.94
N ALA A 175 -5.08 7.50 4.27
CA ALA A 175 -4.19 7.16 3.17
C ALA A 175 -2.73 7.32 3.64
N VAL A 176 -1.91 6.28 3.46
CA VAL A 176 -0.50 6.26 3.88
C VAL A 176 0.41 6.18 2.66
N VAL A 177 1.51 6.92 2.66
CA VAL A 177 2.58 6.79 1.67
C VAL A 177 3.78 6.17 2.37
N ASN A 178 4.08 4.91 2.09
CA ASN A 178 5.30 4.25 2.54
C ASN A 178 6.36 4.43 1.44
N ALA A 179 7.38 5.24 1.72
CA ALA A 179 8.40 5.57 0.73
C ALA A 179 9.72 5.94 1.39
N SER A 180 10.80 5.28 0.98
CA SER A 180 12.15 5.58 1.48
C SER A 180 12.82 6.68 0.68
N ARG A 181 13.74 7.40 1.31
CA ARG A 181 14.58 8.40 0.63
C ARG A 181 15.40 7.76 -0.51
N GLY A 182 15.55 8.47 -1.62
CA GLY A 182 16.42 8.07 -2.73
C GLY A 182 15.76 7.11 -3.74
N GLY A 183 14.45 6.87 -3.65
CA GLY A 183 13.72 6.07 -4.63
C GLY A 183 14.06 4.58 -4.54
N ILE A 184 14.42 4.09 -3.36
CA ILE A 184 14.98 2.73 -3.20
C ILE A 184 13.94 1.66 -2.94
N GLY A 185 12.64 1.97 -3.02
CA GLY A 185 11.58 1.09 -2.55
C GLY A 185 11.19 1.41 -1.10
N PRO A 186 10.07 0.86 -0.61
CA PRO A 186 9.49 1.30 0.63
C PRO A 186 9.97 0.48 1.83
N VAL A 187 9.91 1.12 3.00
CA VAL A 187 9.80 0.47 4.31
C VAL A 187 8.36 0.72 4.76
N GLU A 188 7.63 -0.37 4.93
CA GLU A 188 6.19 -0.49 5.17
C GLU A 188 5.89 -0.94 6.60
N ASP A 189 6.81 -0.73 7.54
CA ASP A 189 6.58 -0.96 8.97
C ASP A 189 5.36 -0.22 9.52
N LEU A 190 4.87 0.80 8.80
CA LEU A 190 3.68 1.56 9.14
C LEU A 190 2.55 1.37 8.12
N GLU A 191 2.46 0.24 7.40
CA GLU A 191 1.29 -0.10 6.60
C GLU A 191 0.07 -0.46 7.47
N GLY A 192 -1.07 -0.76 6.83
CA GLY A 192 -2.29 -1.18 7.50
C GLY A 192 -2.78 -0.20 8.59
N ASN A 193 -3.16 -0.72 9.75
CA ASN A 193 -3.61 0.07 10.91
C ASN A 193 -2.62 0.06 12.09
N ILE A 194 -1.33 -0.11 11.80
CA ILE A 194 -0.27 0.05 12.79
C ILE A 194 -0.24 1.52 13.26
N SER A 195 -0.45 1.75 14.57
CA SER A 195 -0.53 3.08 15.18
C SER A 195 0.76 3.41 15.92
N LEU A 196 1.77 3.88 15.19
CA LEU A 196 3.10 4.24 15.71
C LEU A 196 3.65 5.50 15.04
N ALA A 197 4.65 6.12 15.66
CA ALA A 197 5.30 7.34 15.18
C ALA A 197 4.29 8.48 14.89
N GLU A 198 4.59 9.33 13.91
CA GLU A 198 3.74 10.46 13.52
C GLU A 198 2.42 9.99 12.86
N LYS A 199 2.42 8.83 12.18
CA LYS A 199 1.18 8.16 11.74
C LYS A 199 0.26 7.86 12.93
N GLY A 200 0.78 7.27 14.01
CA GLY A 200 0.02 6.90 15.19
C GLY A 200 -0.62 8.11 15.88
N SER A 201 0.11 9.21 15.97
CA SER A 201 -0.43 10.48 16.50
C SER A 201 -1.61 10.98 15.67
N LEU A 202 -1.52 10.90 14.34
CA LEU A 202 -2.63 11.22 13.45
C LEU A 202 -3.80 10.25 13.59
N MET A 203 -3.53 8.94 13.73
CA MET A 203 -4.56 7.93 13.95
C MET A 203 -5.35 8.20 15.24
N GLU A 204 -4.68 8.58 16.33
CA GLU A 204 -5.33 8.98 17.58
C GLU A 204 -6.16 10.25 17.40
N GLU A 205 -5.64 11.27 16.69
CA GLU A 205 -6.35 12.52 16.43
C GLU A 205 -7.68 12.29 15.69
N ILE A 206 -7.68 11.40 14.69
CA ILE A 206 -8.89 11.07 13.91
C ILE A 206 -9.68 9.90 14.50
N GLY A 207 -9.26 9.31 15.64
CA GLY A 207 -9.97 8.22 16.32
C GLY A 207 -9.92 6.85 15.63
N LEU A 208 -8.93 6.60 14.76
CA LEU A 208 -8.79 5.36 13.98
C LEU A 208 -8.05 4.22 14.76
N ASP A 209 -7.29 4.57 15.78
CA ASP A 209 -6.35 3.68 16.50
C ASP A 209 -7.02 2.49 17.22
N LYS A 210 -8.31 2.58 17.53
CA LYS A 210 -9.02 1.61 18.38
C LYS A 210 -10.34 1.08 17.78
N ILE A 211 -10.62 1.35 16.52
CA ILE A 211 -11.90 0.99 15.89
C ILE A 211 -11.77 -0.12 14.84
N PRO A 212 -12.84 -0.88 14.58
CA PRO A 212 -12.86 -1.88 13.50
C PRO A 212 -12.53 -1.22 12.16
N THR A 213 -11.57 -1.76 11.43
CA THR A 213 -10.98 -1.12 10.25
C THR A 213 -10.99 -2.05 9.05
N ILE A 214 -11.47 -1.56 7.91
CA ILE A 214 -11.25 -2.22 6.62
C ILE A 214 -9.87 -1.80 6.13
N ILE A 215 -8.97 -2.76 5.89
CA ILE A 215 -7.67 -2.52 5.27
C ILE A 215 -7.80 -2.74 3.77
N ILE A 216 -7.40 -1.76 2.98
CA ILE A 216 -7.39 -1.85 1.53
C ILE A 216 -5.97 -2.13 1.06
N GLU A 217 -5.79 -3.32 0.51
CA GLU A 217 -4.60 -3.70 -0.22
C GLU A 217 -4.83 -3.58 -1.71
N GLY A 218 -3.74 -3.51 -2.46
CA GLY A 218 -3.77 -3.31 -3.90
C GLY A 218 -4.17 -4.53 -4.72
N LYS A 219 -3.61 -4.60 -5.92
CA LYS A 219 -3.94 -5.61 -6.93
C LYS A 219 -2.73 -6.48 -7.18
N ALA A 220 -2.84 -7.78 -6.90
CA ALA A 220 -1.69 -8.67 -6.83
C ALA A 220 -1.87 -9.96 -7.63
N TYR A 221 -0.77 -10.43 -8.21
CA TYR A 221 -0.60 -11.79 -8.69
C TYR A 221 0.04 -12.64 -7.59
N VAL A 222 -0.63 -13.74 -7.24
CA VAL A 222 -0.18 -14.70 -6.24
C VAL A 222 -0.10 -16.08 -6.88
N PRO A 223 1.09 -16.62 -7.23
CA PRO A 223 1.21 -17.75 -8.15
C PRO A 223 0.35 -18.98 -7.82
N LYS A 224 0.31 -19.37 -6.53
CA LYS A 224 -0.47 -20.53 -6.07
C LYS A 224 -1.98 -20.39 -6.29
N PHE A 225 -2.45 -19.16 -6.43
CA PHE A 225 -3.85 -18.80 -6.37
C PHE A 225 -4.34 -18.20 -7.70
N SER A 226 -3.59 -17.25 -8.25
CA SER A 226 -3.85 -16.61 -9.53
C SER A 226 -3.89 -17.57 -10.72
N SER A 227 -3.17 -18.70 -10.63
CA SER A 227 -3.19 -19.76 -11.65
C SER A 227 -4.53 -20.49 -11.75
N THR A 228 -5.39 -20.40 -10.73
CA THR A 228 -6.73 -21.01 -10.73
C THR A 228 -7.85 -20.03 -11.08
N LEU A 229 -7.54 -18.74 -11.25
CA LEU A 229 -8.54 -17.71 -11.54
C LEU A 229 -8.79 -17.59 -13.04
N GLU A 230 -10.06 -17.57 -13.44
CA GLU A 230 -10.47 -17.29 -14.83
C GLU A 230 -10.38 -15.78 -15.15
N GLN A 231 -10.64 -14.94 -14.16
CA GLN A 231 -10.64 -13.48 -14.25
C GLN A 231 -10.16 -12.85 -12.94
N ASN A 232 -9.78 -11.57 -12.99
CA ASN A 232 -9.42 -10.82 -11.79
C ASN A 232 -10.57 -10.87 -10.78
N THR A 233 -10.24 -11.11 -9.51
CA THR A 233 -11.22 -11.46 -8.49
C THR A 233 -10.92 -10.71 -7.20
N PHE A 234 -11.95 -10.11 -6.58
CA PHE A 234 -11.81 -9.52 -5.25
C PHE A 234 -11.52 -10.60 -4.22
N TRP A 235 -10.57 -10.34 -3.34
CA TRP A 235 -10.12 -11.27 -2.33
C TRP A 235 -10.21 -10.63 -0.95
N ILE A 236 -11.11 -11.18 -0.13
CA ILE A 236 -11.29 -10.82 1.27
C ILE A 236 -10.38 -11.74 2.11
N ARG A 237 -9.49 -11.16 2.91
CA ARG A 237 -8.52 -11.93 3.70
C ARG A 237 -8.55 -11.51 5.16
N PHE A 238 -8.59 -12.50 6.04
CA PHE A 238 -8.43 -12.33 7.49
C PHE A 238 -8.02 -13.67 8.10
N ASN A 239 -7.69 -13.65 9.38
CA ASN A 239 -7.41 -14.80 10.21
C ASN A 239 -8.44 -14.90 11.34
N GLU A 240 -9.16 -16.03 11.44
CA GLU A 240 -10.16 -16.21 12.50
C GLU A 240 -9.59 -16.13 13.91
N GLU A 241 -8.34 -16.52 14.10
CA GLU A 241 -7.66 -16.55 15.39
C GLU A 241 -7.22 -15.15 15.83
N PHE A 242 -6.67 -14.36 14.91
CA PHE A 242 -5.96 -13.12 15.24
C PHE A 242 -6.74 -11.84 14.87
N ASP A 243 -7.45 -11.82 13.75
CA ASP A 243 -8.00 -10.60 13.16
C ASP A 243 -9.43 -10.31 13.67
N ASN A 244 -10.22 -9.51 12.95
CA ASN A 244 -11.63 -9.27 13.23
C ASN A 244 -12.54 -9.99 12.21
N PRO A 245 -13.03 -11.21 12.52
CA PRO A 245 -13.93 -11.94 11.63
C PRO A 245 -15.21 -11.20 11.28
N ALA A 246 -15.72 -10.33 12.16
CA ALA A 246 -16.95 -9.58 11.88
C ALA A 246 -16.74 -8.53 10.77
N VAL A 247 -15.55 -7.92 10.65
CA VAL A 247 -15.18 -7.07 9.51
C VAL A 247 -15.09 -7.93 8.24
N GLY A 248 -14.43 -9.09 8.33
CA GLY A 248 -14.33 -10.05 7.21
C GLY A 248 -15.69 -10.50 6.69
N ASP A 249 -16.62 -10.85 7.58
CA ASP A 249 -17.99 -11.25 7.24
C ASP A 249 -18.79 -10.13 6.59
N ALA A 250 -18.62 -8.89 7.05
CA ALA A 250 -19.24 -7.73 6.42
C ALA A 250 -18.75 -7.51 4.99
N LEU A 251 -17.44 -7.65 4.76
CA LEU A 251 -16.84 -7.57 3.42
C LEU A 251 -17.31 -8.71 2.51
N ILE A 252 -17.41 -9.94 3.02
CA ILE A 252 -17.93 -11.09 2.26
C ILE A 252 -19.37 -10.84 1.83
N LYS A 253 -20.22 -10.39 2.75
CA LYS A 253 -21.63 -10.05 2.45
C LYS A 253 -21.71 -8.92 1.43
N ALA A 254 -20.90 -7.88 1.58
CA ALA A 254 -20.86 -6.75 0.65
C ALA A 254 -20.42 -7.17 -0.76
N ALA A 255 -19.34 -7.93 -0.88
CA ALA A 255 -18.83 -8.40 -2.16
C ALA A 255 -19.82 -9.33 -2.87
N ALA A 256 -20.54 -10.19 -2.13
CA ALA A 256 -21.61 -11.03 -2.69
C ALA A 256 -22.82 -10.24 -3.22
N ASN A 257 -22.99 -8.99 -2.79
CA ASN A 257 -24.04 -8.08 -3.29
C ASN A 257 -23.53 -7.11 -4.38
N CYS A 258 -22.28 -7.24 -4.79
CA CYS A 258 -21.70 -6.47 -5.91
C CYS A 258 -21.58 -7.35 -7.17
N PRO A 259 -21.70 -6.78 -8.38
CA PRO A 259 -21.58 -7.52 -9.64
C PRO A 259 -20.11 -7.80 -10.01
N VAL A 260 -19.31 -8.28 -9.05
CA VAL A 260 -17.88 -8.60 -9.24
C VAL A 260 -17.56 -9.99 -8.67
N PRO A 261 -16.65 -10.74 -9.31
CA PRO A 261 -16.16 -11.98 -8.74
C PRO A 261 -15.49 -11.72 -7.41
N SER A 262 -15.78 -12.56 -6.41
CA SER A 262 -15.18 -12.45 -5.09
C SER A 262 -14.95 -13.81 -4.46
N LEU A 263 -14.03 -13.85 -3.49
CA LEU A 263 -13.78 -14.99 -2.62
C LEU A 263 -13.13 -14.54 -1.32
N SER A 264 -13.06 -15.47 -0.37
CA SER A 264 -12.47 -15.20 0.94
C SER A 264 -11.47 -16.25 1.40
N SER A 265 -10.58 -15.85 2.30
CA SER A 265 -9.69 -16.73 3.03
C SER A 265 -9.60 -16.26 4.49
N ASN A 266 -10.06 -17.10 5.40
CA ASN A 266 -10.17 -16.86 6.83
C ASN A 266 -8.97 -17.44 7.63
N THR A 267 -7.98 -17.96 6.92
CA THR A 267 -6.69 -18.46 7.44
C THR A 267 -5.50 -17.70 6.85
N ALA A 268 -5.75 -16.52 6.29
CA ALA A 268 -4.69 -15.66 5.77
C ALA A 268 -3.81 -15.12 6.92
N TYR A 269 -2.66 -14.53 6.59
CA TYR A 269 -1.81 -13.80 7.56
C TYR A 269 -1.49 -14.60 8.84
N PRO A 270 -0.87 -15.79 8.72
CA PRO A 270 -0.42 -16.52 9.90
C PRO A 270 0.64 -15.69 10.64
N ARG A 271 0.59 -15.73 11.97
CA ARG A 271 1.49 -14.99 12.87
C ARG A 271 2.38 -15.95 13.65
N TYR A 272 3.48 -15.44 14.19
CA TYR A 272 4.44 -16.22 14.98
C TYR A 272 5.04 -17.44 14.24
N THR A 273 5.26 -17.31 12.93
CA THR A 273 5.76 -18.40 12.07
C THR A 273 7.27 -18.36 11.86
N GLY A 274 7.92 -17.21 12.11
CA GLY A 274 9.30 -16.96 11.72
C GLY A 274 9.53 -16.92 10.21
N GLU A 275 8.47 -16.83 9.40
CA GLU A 275 8.54 -16.92 7.94
C GLU A 275 9.42 -15.83 7.33
N MET A 276 9.29 -14.60 7.82
CA MET A 276 10.05 -13.46 7.29
C MET A 276 11.55 -13.64 7.54
N LYS A 277 11.94 -13.97 8.78
CA LYS A 277 13.32 -14.25 9.16
C LYS A 277 13.93 -15.38 8.34
N GLU A 278 13.18 -16.47 8.14
CA GLU A 278 13.62 -17.59 7.33
C GLU A 278 13.76 -17.19 5.85
N THR A 279 12.83 -16.40 5.32
CA THR A 279 12.91 -15.86 3.95
C THR A 279 14.14 -14.97 3.77
N THR A 280 14.43 -14.09 4.73
CA THR A 280 15.65 -13.25 4.78
C THR A 280 16.91 -14.10 4.78
N ARG A 281 16.96 -15.16 5.60
CA ARG A 281 18.10 -16.08 5.65
C ARG A 281 18.31 -16.82 4.32
N VAL A 282 17.23 -17.35 3.74
CA VAL A 282 17.27 -18.06 2.44
C VAL A 282 17.73 -17.12 1.32
N PHE A 283 17.19 -15.90 1.30
CA PHE A 283 17.59 -14.86 0.34
C PHE A 283 19.09 -14.53 0.46
N GLY A 284 19.58 -14.30 1.68
CA GLY A 284 21.00 -14.04 1.93
C GLY A 284 21.91 -15.19 1.48
N GLN A 285 21.49 -16.45 1.69
CA GLN A 285 22.24 -17.61 1.22
C GLN A 285 22.36 -17.64 -0.30
N LYS A 286 21.28 -17.32 -1.04
CA LYS A 286 21.32 -17.23 -2.52
C LYS A 286 22.34 -16.18 -2.98
N ILE A 287 22.41 -15.02 -2.32
CA ILE A 287 23.41 -13.98 -2.63
C ILE A 287 24.83 -14.51 -2.41
N ILE A 288 25.08 -15.16 -1.27
CA ILE A 288 26.40 -15.74 -0.95
C ILE A 288 26.81 -16.75 -2.02
N ASP A 289 25.88 -17.62 -2.43
CA ASP A 289 26.16 -18.66 -3.43
C ASP A 289 26.49 -18.07 -4.80
N ILE A 290 25.76 -17.03 -5.24
CA ILE A 290 26.07 -16.30 -6.47
C ILE A 290 27.44 -15.60 -6.35
N GLY A 291 27.72 -14.96 -5.21
CA GLY A 291 28.99 -14.29 -4.94
C GLY A 291 30.20 -15.23 -5.05
N ARG A 292 30.11 -16.43 -4.47
CA ARG A 292 31.15 -17.47 -4.58
C ARG A 292 31.38 -17.93 -6.02
N LYS A 293 30.29 -18.11 -6.79
CA LYS A 293 30.41 -18.47 -8.22
C LYS A 293 31.12 -17.36 -9.01
N ILE A 294 30.79 -16.09 -8.74
CA ILE A 294 31.45 -14.93 -9.39
C ILE A 294 32.95 -14.92 -9.09
N GLU A 295 33.33 -15.10 -7.82
CA GLU A 295 34.73 -15.13 -7.37
C GLU A 295 35.54 -16.21 -8.10
N SER A 296 34.96 -17.41 -8.25
CA SER A 296 35.62 -18.54 -8.92
C SER A 296 35.64 -18.46 -10.46
N SER A 297 34.85 -17.56 -11.06
CA SER A 297 34.70 -17.50 -12.51
C SER A 297 35.88 -16.81 -13.19
N SER A 298 36.38 -17.42 -14.27
CA SER A 298 37.43 -16.84 -15.13
C SER A 298 36.90 -16.27 -16.44
N HIS A 299 35.62 -16.48 -16.77
CA HIS A 299 35.03 -16.12 -18.06
C HIS A 299 34.01 -14.99 -17.95
N SER A 300 34.13 -13.97 -18.81
CA SER A 300 33.24 -12.81 -18.80
C SER A 300 31.76 -13.17 -19.04
N GLN A 301 31.49 -14.15 -19.91
CA GLN A 301 30.13 -14.62 -20.19
C GLN A 301 29.44 -15.18 -18.94
N GLU A 302 30.17 -15.95 -18.14
CA GLU A 302 29.64 -16.53 -16.90
C GLU A 302 29.43 -15.44 -15.85
N LYS A 303 30.40 -14.54 -15.66
CA LYS A 303 30.26 -13.37 -14.78
C LYS A 303 29.04 -12.53 -15.13
N ALA A 304 28.81 -12.26 -16.42
CA ALA A 304 27.64 -11.52 -16.88
C ALA A 304 26.33 -12.23 -16.52
N LYS A 305 26.25 -13.57 -16.71
CA LYS A 305 25.07 -14.35 -16.33
C LYS A 305 24.80 -14.32 -14.82
N LEU A 306 25.85 -14.47 -14.01
CA LEU A 306 25.72 -14.46 -12.54
C LEU A 306 25.30 -13.09 -12.01
N ILE A 307 25.84 -12.00 -12.58
CA ILE A 307 25.42 -10.64 -12.24
C ILE A 307 23.95 -10.41 -12.66
N ALA A 308 23.52 -10.94 -13.81
CA ALA A 308 22.12 -10.86 -14.22
C ALA A 308 21.18 -11.67 -13.29
N GLU A 309 21.61 -12.84 -12.80
CA GLU A 309 20.88 -13.63 -11.80
C GLU A 309 20.76 -12.87 -10.47
N LEU A 310 21.84 -12.21 -10.02
CA LEU A 310 21.82 -11.36 -8.84
C LEU A 310 20.87 -10.16 -9.04
N ALA A 311 20.87 -9.55 -10.22
CA ALA A 311 19.96 -8.45 -10.53
C ALA A 311 18.50 -8.89 -10.46
N LEU A 312 18.15 -10.06 -11.02
CA LEU A 312 16.81 -10.62 -10.92
C LEU A 312 16.42 -10.89 -9.46
N LEU A 313 17.30 -11.54 -8.69
CA LEU A 313 17.09 -11.83 -7.27
C LEU A 313 16.81 -10.55 -6.47
N VAL A 314 17.62 -9.50 -6.66
CA VAL A 314 17.45 -8.21 -5.97
C VAL A 314 16.20 -7.47 -6.46
N SER A 315 15.88 -7.51 -7.74
CA SER A 315 14.72 -6.79 -8.28
C SER A 315 13.36 -7.42 -7.94
N GLN A 316 13.36 -8.67 -7.47
CA GLN A 316 12.13 -9.43 -7.27
C GLN A 316 12.00 -9.95 -5.83
N ASP A 317 12.82 -10.94 -5.46
CA ASP A 317 12.69 -11.61 -4.16
C ASP A 317 12.97 -10.66 -2.98
N ALA A 318 13.83 -9.65 -3.18
CA ALA A 318 14.23 -8.74 -2.10
C ALA A 318 13.08 -7.89 -1.56
N GLY A 319 12.03 -7.65 -2.36
CA GLY A 319 10.84 -6.94 -1.88
C GLY A 319 10.18 -7.67 -0.71
N GLY A 320 10.20 -9.01 -0.72
CA GLY A 320 9.62 -9.82 0.36
C GLY A 320 10.39 -9.85 1.67
N ILE A 321 11.52 -9.17 1.77
CA ILE A 321 12.35 -9.09 2.99
C ILE A 321 12.72 -7.66 3.38
N THR A 322 12.36 -6.67 2.57
CA THR A 322 12.72 -5.26 2.80
C THR A 322 11.53 -4.40 3.20
N TYR A 323 10.31 -4.87 2.94
CA TYR A 323 9.11 -4.09 3.21
C TYR A 323 8.81 -3.97 4.70
N MET A 324 8.97 -5.02 5.51
CA MET A 324 8.63 -4.98 6.93
C MET A 324 9.68 -5.64 7.81
N THR A 325 9.83 -5.15 9.03
CA THR A 325 10.71 -5.65 10.07
C THR A 325 10.23 -7.00 10.61
N ASP A 326 11.14 -7.98 10.72
CA ASP A 326 10.85 -9.36 11.14
C ASP A 326 9.95 -9.44 12.39
N SER A 327 10.33 -8.76 13.48
CA SER A 327 9.61 -8.83 14.76
C SER A 327 8.24 -8.16 14.72
N LEU A 328 8.08 -7.14 13.89
CA LEU A 328 6.79 -6.49 13.66
C LEU A 328 5.87 -7.44 12.88
N HIS A 329 6.38 -8.05 11.81
CA HIS A 329 5.64 -9.00 10.99
C HIS A 329 5.07 -10.18 11.81
N GLU A 330 5.77 -10.65 12.84
CA GLU A 330 5.25 -11.73 13.70
C GLU A 330 3.95 -11.35 14.44
N ILE A 331 3.69 -10.05 14.64
CA ILE A 331 2.54 -9.53 15.40
C ILE A 331 1.43 -9.02 14.48
N VAL A 332 1.77 -8.32 13.40
CA VAL A 332 0.77 -7.68 12.53
C VAL A 332 0.64 -8.34 11.16
N ALA A 333 1.51 -9.31 10.85
CA ALA A 333 1.65 -9.97 9.55
C ALA A 333 1.89 -8.98 8.40
N GLY A 334 2.08 -9.51 7.18
CA GLY A 334 2.42 -8.72 5.99
C GLY A 334 1.27 -7.92 5.37
N GLY A 335 0.33 -7.42 6.18
CA GLY A 335 -0.63 -6.39 5.75
C GLY A 335 -0.89 -5.36 6.85
N GLY A 336 0.00 -5.30 7.84
CA GLY A 336 -0.10 -4.41 8.99
C GLY A 336 -1.42 -4.49 9.77
N LEU A 337 -1.94 -5.70 10.00
CA LEU A 337 -3.19 -5.94 10.71
C LEU A 337 -2.95 -5.98 12.22
N VAL A 338 -3.31 -4.91 12.93
CA VAL A 338 -3.37 -4.95 14.39
C VAL A 338 -4.44 -5.98 14.81
N PRO A 339 -4.09 -6.97 15.65
CA PRO A 339 -4.99 -8.05 16.04
C PRO A 339 -6.34 -7.56 16.57
N GLY A 340 -7.42 -8.21 16.16
CA GLY A 340 -8.78 -7.89 16.59
C GLY A 340 -9.44 -6.69 15.93
N LEU A 341 -8.73 -5.92 15.10
CA LEU A 341 -9.27 -4.70 14.50
C LEU A 341 -9.70 -4.84 13.05
N ALA A 342 -9.04 -5.68 12.27
CA ALA A 342 -9.07 -5.54 10.81
C ALA A 342 -9.47 -6.79 10.02
N ALA A 343 -9.84 -6.55 8.76
CA ALA A 343 -9.80 -7.53 7.67
C ALA A 343 -9.39 -6.80 6.38
N VAL A 344 -8.82 -7.53 5.42
CA VAL A 344 -8.30 -6.99 4.16
C VAL A 344 -9.27 -7.18 3.01
N LEU A 345 -9.43 -6.16 2.18
CA LEU A 345 -10.01 -6.21 0.85
C LEU A 345 -8.92 -5.93 -0.20
N SER A 346 -8.80 -6.79 -1.21
CA SER A 346 -7.79 -6.69 -2.28
C SER A 346 -8.31 -7.24 -3.61
N ILE A 347 -7.54 -7.14 -4.68
CA ILE A 347 -7.79 -7.83 -5.95
C ILE A 347 -6.67 -8.85 -6.22
N ALA A 348 -7.03 -10.08 -6.54
CA ALA A 348 -6.12 -11.05 -7.12
C ALA A 348 -6.29 -11.11 -8.64
N VAL A 349 -5.20 -10.97 -9.39
CA VAL A 349 -5.25 -11.03 -10.86
C VAL A 349 -5.10 -12.46 -11.37
N SER A 350 -5.66 -12.76 -12.54
CA SER A 350 -5.51 -14.08 -13.16
C SER A 350 -4.12 -14.27 -13.79
N GLN A 351 -3.77 -15.52 -14.07
CA GLN A 351 -2.57 -15.87 -14.86
C GLN A 351 -2.55 -15.13 -16.21
N LYS A 352 -3.67 -15.12 -16.91
CA LYS A 352 -3.80 -14.44 -18.21
C LYS A 352 -3.48 -12.95 -18.08
N TYR A 353 -4.01 -12.29 -17.04
CA TYR A 353 -3.77 -10.86 -16.83
C TYR A 353 -2.28 -10.56 -16.64
N ILE A 354 -1.58 -11.32 -15.81
CA ILE A 354 -0.17 -11.02 -15.53
C ILE A 354 0.75 -11.33 -16.71
N GLU A 355 0.40 -12.30 -17.55
CA GLU A 355 1.15 -12.59 -18.80
C GLU A 355 1.03 -11.46 -19.83
N GLU A 356 -0.12 -10.79 -19.87
CA GLU A 356 -0.38 -9.65 -20.76
C GLU A 356 0.26 -8.35 -20.24
N ASN A 357 0.19 -8.10 -18.93
CA ASN A 357 0.56 -6.81 -18.34
C ASN A 357 1.92 -6.79 -17.63
N LEU A 358 2.44 -7.95 -17.21
CA LEU A 358 3.68 -8.17 -16.43
C LEU A 358 3.71 -7.56 -15.02
N ILE A 359 3.08 -6.40 -14.82
CA ILE A 359 2.92 -5.71 -13.55
C ILE A 359 1.43 -5.35 -13.43
N PRO A 360 0.76 -5.64 -12.30
CA PRO A 360 -0.59 -5.17 -12.09
C PRO A 360 -0.68 -3.65 -12.07
N GLU A 361 -1.86 -3.14 -12.45
CA GLU A 361 -2.18 -1.72 -12.44
C GLU A 361 -3.62 -1.58 -11.97
N ILE A 362 -3.83 -0.73 -10.97
CA ILE A 362 -5.15 -0.34 -10.48
C ILE A 362 -5.80 0.61 -11.48
N THR A 363 -7.02 0.30 -11.88
CA THR A 363 -7.80 1.15 -12.79
C THR A 363 -8.88 1.95 -12.05
N PRO A 364 -9.46 2.99 -12.67
CA PRO A 364 -10.64 3.65 -12.13
C PRO A 364 -11.80 2.69 -11.85
N GLU A 365 -12.03 1.70 -12.73
CA GLU A 365 -13.08 0.70 -12.55
C GLU A 365 -12.82 -0.25 -11.37
N ASP A 366 -11.55 -0.58 -11.12
CA ASP A 366 -11.15 -1.31 -9.91
C ASP A 366 -11.53 -0.49 -8.67
N VAL A 367 -11.16 0.81 -8.63
CA VAL A 367 -11.48 1.72 -7.52
C VAL A 367 -13.00 1.84 -7.32
N ASP A 368 -13.78 2.05 -8.38
CA ASP A 368 -15.24 2.11 -8.28
C ASP A 368 -15.82 0.84 -7.64
N SER A 369 -15.26 -0.32 -8.01
CA SER A 369 -15.66 -1.61 -7.45
C SER A 369 -15.28 -1.75 -5.96
N TYR A 370 -14.08 -1.31 -5.56
CA TYR A 370 -13.70 -1.21 -4.14
C TYR A 370 -14.68 -0.32 -3.36
N LEU A 371 -14.98 0.88 -3.86
CA LEU A 371 -15.86 1.84 -3.20
C LEU A 371 -17.26 1.25 -2.97
N ASN A 372 -17.82 0.56 -3.97
CA ASN A 372 -19.12 -0.10 -3.85
C ASN A 372 -19.12 -1.17 -2.74
N ILE A 373 -18.07 -2.00 -2.67
CA ILE A 373 -17.94 -3.02 -1.61
C ILE A 373 -17.80 -2.34 -0.24
N ILE A 374 -16.97 -1.31 -0.12
CA ILE A 374 -16.71 -0.62 1.16
C ILE A 374 -17.99 0.02 1.70
N VAL A 375 -18.76 0.72 0.87
CA VAL A 375 -20.02 1.36 1.30
C VAL A 375 -21.02 0.32 1.81
N LEU A 376 -21.19 -0.79 1.10
CA LEU A 376 -22.08 -1.88 1.55
C LEU A 376 -21.55 -2.58 2.81
N ALA A 377 -20.23 -2.76 2.92
CA ALA A 377 -19.62 -3.37 4.11
C ALA A 377 -19.85 -2.51 5.35
N ILE A 378 -19.72 -1.18 5.23
CA ILE A 378 -20.03 -0.24 6.32
C ILE A 378 -21.51 -0.33 6.73
N GLU A 379 -22.44 -0.51 5.78
CA GLU A 379 -23.85 -0.74 6.10
C GLU A 379 -24.05 -2.03 6.91
N PHE A 380 -23.39 -3.12 6.53
CA PHE A 380 -23.44 -4.38 7.29
C PHE A 380 -22.80 -4.26 8.67
N MET A 381 -21.65 -3.59 8.78
CA MET A 381 -20.96 -3.31 10.05
C MET A 381 -21.85 -2.49 10.99
N SER A 382 -22.55 -1.48 10.46
CA SER A 382 -23.45 -0.62 11.24
C SER A 382 -24.64 -1.36 11.85
N LYS A 383 -25.04 -2.50 11.28
CA LYS A 383 -26.17 -3.32 11.77
C LYS A 383 -25.80 -4.26 12.91
N ASP A 384 -24.52 -4.55 13.11
CA ASP A 384 -24.04 -5.45 14.16
C ASP A 384 -22.74 -4.94 14.85
N PRO A 385 -22.81 -3.78 15.53
CA PRO A 385 -21.65 -3.20 16.21
C PRO A 385 -21.11 -4.10 17.34
N GLN A 386 -21.99 -4.89 17.98
CA GLN A 386 -21.60 -5.75 19.10
C GLN A 386 -20.63 -6.86 18.66
N SER A 387 -20.86 -7.48 17.50
CA SER A 387 -19.96 -8.50 16.97
C SER A 387 -18.59 -7.93 16.63
N LEU A 388 -18.52 -6.69 16.13
CA LEU A 388 -17.25 -6.01 15.84
C LEU A 388 -16.46 -5.72 17.12
N GLU A 389 -17.12 -5.21 18.15
CA GLU A 389 -16.51 -4.86 19.44
C GLU A 389 -15.96 -6.08 20.20
N ASN A 390 -16.59 -7.25 20.05
CA ASN A 390 -16.16 -8.48 20.72
C ASN A 390 -14.71 -8.87 20.38
N TYR A 391 -14.23 -8.51 19.19
CA TYR A 391 -12.89 -8.84 18.74
C TYR A 391 -11.85 -7.76 19.06
N ILE A 392 -12.24 -6.51 19.31
CA ILE A 392 -11.30 -5.40 19.59
C ILE A 392 -10.38 -5.72 20.77
N LYS A 393 -10.90 -6.41 21.80
CA LYS A 393 -10.14 -6.79 22.99
C LYS A 393 -9.00 -7.79 22.71
N ARG A 394 -8.99 -8.44 21.54
CA ARG A 394 -7.87 -9.30 21.15
C ARG A 394 -6.57 -8.52 21.11
N LYS A 395 -6.57 -7.24 20.70
CA LYS A 395 -5.35 -6.41 20.67
C LYS A 395 -4.62 -6.39 22.03
N ASP A 396 -5.35 -6.46 23.13
CA ASP A 396 -4.79 -6.42 24.50
C ASP A 396 -4.12 -7.75 24.90
N GLN A 397 -4.30 -8.81 24.10
CA GLN A 397 -3.68 -10.12 24.28
C GLN A 397 -2.33 -10.24 23.55
N PHE A 398 -2.00 -9.26 22.70
CA PHE A 398 -0.76 -9.20 21.95
C PHE A 398 0.08 -8.05 22.48
N ASP A 399 1.40 -8.20 22.44
CA ASP A 399 2.34 -7.19 22.93
C ASP A 399 2.44 -6.02 21.93
N VAL A 400 1.32 -5.38 21.62
CA VAL A 400 1.27 -4.23 20.69
C VAL A 400 2.07 -3.02 21.21
N ASN A 401 2.37 -3.00 22.51
CA ASN A 401 3.20 -1.96 23.11
C ASN A 401 4.69 -2.12 22.75
N ILE A 402 5.17 -3.35 22.52
CA ILE A 402 6.55 -3.59 22.07
C ILE A 402 6.80 -2.99 20.69
N LEU A 403 5.75 -2.75 19.89
CA LEU A 403 5.89 -2.26 18.52
C LEU A 403 6.61 -0.91 18.47
N GLY A 404 6.40 -0.04 19.47
CA GLY A 404 7.11 1.24 19.58
C GLY A 404 8.61 1.09 19.81
N GLU A 405 9.04 0.01 20.48
CA GLU A 405 10.45 -0.31 20.69
C GLU A 405 11.08 -0.95 19.45
N LEU A 406 10.30 -1.74 18.70
CA LEU A 406 10.77 -2.47 17.51
C LEU A 406 11.06 -1.58 16.30
N VAL A 407 10.38 -0.43 16.19
CA VAL A 407 10.47 0.47 15.04
C VAL A 407 11.53 1.58 15.23
N GLN A 408 12.04 1.77 16.44
CA GLN A 408 13.10 2.75 16.76
C GLN A 408 14.53 2.18 16.70
N ALA A 409 14.68 0.88 16.45
CA ALA A 409 15.96 0.19 16.28
C ALA A 409 16.38 0.19 14.80
#